data_AF-A0A1Y1T8J6-F1
#
_entry.id   AF-A0A1Y1T8J6-F1
#
_cell.length_a   1.000
_cell.length_b   1.000
_cell.length_c   1.000
_cell.angle_alpha   90.00
_cell.angle_beta   90.00
_cell.angle_gamma   90.00
#
_symmetry.space_group_name_H-M   'P 1'
#
loop_
_entity.id
_entity.type
_entity.pdbx_description
1 polymer ?
#
loop_
_entity_poly.entity_id
_entity_poly.type
_entity_poly.pdbx_seq_one_letter_code
_entity_poly.pdbx_strand_id
1 'polypeptide(L)'
;MAQQNILLKSVTKLMLIFSIIFLVACSKDDDGGDGGTAADGTVVAKVDGDDFQSFKEGTTAAKATGNAGTTLTILGTDASGFAINLIINGYEGVGTYDIGGENLVYVTATYVEVDINNPMNSKTFGAPYGEGELAGEISVSEDENGHLKGTFYFEASDDQKSAFRNVTDGSFNVQIQ
;
A
#
# COMPACT_ATOMS: atom_id res chain seq x y z
N MET A 1 -51.83 -10.25 -8.24
CA MET A 1 -50.61 -10.30 -7.39
C MET A 1 -49.71 -11.48 -7.77
N ALA A 2 -49.19 -11.51 -9.01
CA ALA A 2 -48.28 -12.59 -9.47
C ALA A 2 -46.98 -12.06 -10.11
N GLN A 3 -46.84 -10.75 -10.31
CA GLN A 3 -45.72 -10.15 -11.04
C GLN A 3 -44.58 -9.63 -10.15
N GLN A 4 -44.75 -9.60 -8.81
CA GLN A 4 -43.69 -9.15 -7.88
C GLN A 4 -42.72 -10.27 -7.45
N ASN A 5 -43.04 -11.54 -7.66
CA ASN A 5 -42.22 -12.67 -7.17
C ASN A 5 -41.15 -13.17 -8.15
N ILE A 6 -41.08 -12.60 -9.35
CA ILE A 6 -40.08 -12.98 -10.36
C ILE A 6 -38.77 -12.20 -10.14
N LEU A 7 -38.86 -10.96 -9.65
CA LEU A 7 -37.69 -10.12 -9.38
C LEU A 7 -36.89 -10.63 -8.16
N LEU A 8 -37.54 -11.14 -7.11
CA LEU A 8 -36.81 -11.66 -5.94
C LEU A 8 -35.99 -12.93 -6.26
N LYS A 9 -36.44 -13.78 -7.19
CA LYS A 9 -35.71 -15.01 -7.55
C LYS A 9 -34.50 -14.77 -8.44
N SER A 10 -34.45 -13.61 -9.11
CA SER A 10 -33.32 -13.22 -9.95
C SER A 10 -32.23 -12.48 -9.17
N VAL A 11 -32.54 -11.91 -8.00
CA VAL A 11 -31.56 -11.18 -7.16
C VAL A 11 -30.83 -12.14 -6.20
N THR A 12 -31.41 -13.28 -5.83
CA THR A 12 -30.75 -14.27 -4.94
C THR A 12 -29.66 -15.11 -5.63
N LYS A 13 -29.53 -15.06 -6.96
CA LYS A 13 -28.50 -15.82 -7.70
C LYS A 13 -27.32 -15.00 -8.22
N LEU A 14 -27.33 -13.68 -7.98
CA LEU A 14 -26.21 -12.81 -8.35
C LEU A 14 -25.25 -12.50 -7.19
N MET A 15 -25.58 -12.96 -5.98
CA MET A 15 -24.82 -12.70 -4.75
C MET A 15 -24.04 -13.95 -4.31
N LEU A 16 -23.34 -14.61 -5.24
CA LEU A 16 -22.54 -15.80 -4.96
C LEU A 16 -21.29 -15.92 -5.85
N ILE A 17 -20.63 -14.78 -6.14
CA ILE A 17 -19.33 -14.72 -6.83
C ILE A 17 -18.46 -13.62 -6.17
N PHE A 18 -18.30 -13.68 -4.86
CA PHE A 18 -17.30 -12.86 -4.14
C PHE A 18 -16.50 -13.68 -3.13
N SER A 19 -16.29 -14.96 -3.45
CA SER A 19 -15.34 -15.81 -2.76
C SER A 19 -14.43 -16.41 -3.81
N ILE A 20 -13.16 -16.60 -3.44
CA ILE A 20 -11.98 -16.87 -4.29
C ILE A 20 -11.48 -15.52 -4.84
N ILE A 21 -10.42 -14.87 -4.33
CA ILE A 21 -9.05 -15.37 -4.13
C ILE A 21 -8.39 -14.57 -2.96
N PHE A 22 -8.26 -15.15 -1.76
CA PHE A 22 -7.35 -14.64 -0.70
C PHE A 22 -6.41 -15.76 -0.22
N LEU A 23 -6.01 -16.64 -1.14
CA LEU A 23 -5.05 -17.70 -0.87
C LEU A 23 -3.76 -17.45 -1.65
N VAL A 24 -3.10 -16.35 -1.31
CA VAL A 24 -1.63 -16.26 -1.38
C VAL A 24 -1.15 -15.72 -0.03
N ALA A 25 -1.51 -16.42 1.05
CA ALA A 25 -0.55 -16.57 2.14
C ALA A 25 0.47 -17.60 1.64
N CYS A 26 1.34 -17.17 0.73
CA CYS A 26 2.57 -17.91 0.50
C CYS A 26 3.32 -17.94 1.83
N SER A 27 4.03 -19.03 2.06
CA SER A 27 4.94 -19.23 3.19
C SER A 27 5.71 -17.94 3.49
N LYS A 28 6.02 -17.72 4.77
CA LYS A 28 7.12 -16.83 5.18
C LYS A 28 8.41 -17.37 4.56
N ASP A 29 8.58 -17.16 3.27
CA ASP A 29 9.79 -17.38 2.53
C ASP A 29 10.46 -16.02 2.50
N ASP A 30 11.72 -15.96 2.92
CA ASP A 30 12.53 -14.73 3.00
C ASP A 30 12.81 -14.08 1.63
N ASP A 31 12.12 -14.51 0.57
CA ASP A 31 12.34 -14.16 -0.83
C ASP A 31 11.54 -12.92 -1.27
N GLY A 32 10.77 -12.28 -0.39
CA GLY A 32 10.12 -10.99 -0.66
C GLY A 32 9.00 -11.01 -1.72
N GLY A 33 8.59 -12.18 -2.21
CA GLY A 33 7.40 -12.38 -3.05
C GLY A 33 7.55 -11.96 -4.52
N ASP A 34 6.42 -11.78 -5.21
CA ASP A 34 6.38 -11.29 -6.60
C ASP A 34 6.71 -9.78 -6.66
N GLY A 35 7.37 -9.36 -7.74
CA GLY A 35 7.77 -7.96 -7.96
C GLY A 35 6.62 -7.01 -8.33
N GLY A 36 5.40 -7.53 -8.46
CA GLY A 36 4.21 -6.74 -8.73
C GLY A 36 4.11 -6.24 -10.17
N THR A 37 3.24 -5.25 -10.37
CA THR A 37 2.83 -4.79 -11.71
C THR A 37 3.34 -3.39 -12.07
N ALA A 38 4.09 -2.73 -11.19
CA ALA A 38 4.60 -1.39 -11.41
C ALA A 38 5.57 -1.33 -12.59
N ALA A 39 5.37 -0.35 -13.47
CA ALA A 39 6.33 -0.02 -14.51
C ALA A 39 7.59 0.64 -13.92
N ASP A 40 8.70 0.58 -14.64
CA ASP A 40 9.97 1.17 -14.19
C ASP A 40 9.85 2.67 -13.85
N GLY A 41 10.23 3.01 -12.62
CA GLY A 41 10.16 4.33 -12.03
C GLY A 41 8.80 4.73 -11.47
N THR A 42 7.91 3.78 -11.16
CA THR A 42 6.55 4.09 -10.68
C THR A 42 6.16 3.32 -9.43
N VAL A 43 5.13 3.85 -8.77
CA VAL A 43 4.34 3.21 -7.71
C VAL A 43 2.90 3.17 -8.21
N VAL A 44 2.28 1.99 -8.16
CA VAL A 44 0.86 1.80 -8.52
C VAL A 44 0.13 1.13 -7.36
N ALA A 45 -1.16 1.40 -7.21
CA ALA A 45 -2.02 0.76 -6.23
C ALA A 45 -3.50 0.97 -6.59
N LYS A 46 -4.39 0.38 -5.79
CA LYS A 46 -5.81 0.73 -5.72
C LYS A 46 -6.13 1.33 -4.36
N VAL A 47 -6.69 2.54 -4.34
CA VAL A 47 -7.13 3.23 -3.12
C VAL A 47 -8.66 3.22 -3.09
N ASP A 48 -9.23 2.50 -2.13
CA ASP A 48 -10.69 2.25 -2.05
C ASP A 48 -11.26 1.67 -3.39
N GLY A 49 -10.42 0.97 -4.15
CA GLY A 49 -10.73 0.39 -5.46
C GLY A 49 -10.38 1.26 -6.67
N ASP A 50 -10.14 2.56 -6.48
CA ASP A 50 -9.76 3.50 -7.54
C ASP A 50 -8.26 3.40 -7.86
N ASP A 51 -7.90 3.50 -9.14
CA ASP A 51 -6.50 3.36 -9.58
C ASP A 51 -5.65 4.56 -9.15
N PHE A 52 -4.52 4.25 -8.52
CA PHE A 52 -3.43 5.18 -8.24
C PHE A 52 -2.22 4.80 -9.09
N GLN A 53 -1.62 5.80 -9.75
CA GLN A 53 -0.34 5.63 -10.44
C GLN A 53 0.47 6.91 -10.30
N SER A 54 1.66 6.77 -9.71
CA SER A 54 2.61 7.88 -9.68
C SER A 54 3.23 8.12 -11.06
N PHE A 55 3.66 9.36 -11.30
CA PHE A 55 4.50 9.68 -12.45
C PHE A 55 5.98 9.51 -12.09
N LYS A 56 6.81 9.26 -13.10
CA LYS A 56 8.22 8.87 -12.90
C LYS A 56 9.02 9.92 -12.15
N GLU A 57 8.80 11.19 -12.47
CA GLU A 57 9.48 12.32 -11.84
C GLU A 57 8.99 12.60 -10.41
N GLY A 58 7.80 12.11 -10.05
CA GLY A 58 7.20 12.20 -8.72
C GLY A 58 7.47 10.97 -7.86
N THR A 59 8.34 10.08 -8.33
CA THR A 59 8.67 8.81 -7.68
C THR A 59 10.13 8.78 -7.28
N THR A 60 10.40 8.43 -6.04
CA THR A 60 11.77 8.31 -5.51
C THR A 60 11.87 7.17 -4.49
N ALA A 61 13.05 6.57 -4.41
CA ALA A 61 13.44 5.72 -3.30
C ALA A 61 14.80 6.16 -2.76
N ALA A 62 14.99 6.07 -1.46
CA ALA A 62 16.23 6.41 -0.79
C ALA A 62 16.54 5.46 0.37
N LYS A 63 17.82 5.16 0.56
CA LYS A 63 18.31 4.47 1.76
C LYS A 63 19.18 5.41 2.58
N ALA A 64 18.86 5.54 3.85
CA ALA A 64 19.67 6.27 4.80
C ALA A 64 20.19 5.30 5.88
N THR A 65 21.51 5.12 5.94
CA THR A 65 22.15 4.26 6.96
C THR A 65 22.79 5.11 8.05
N GLY A 66 22.41 4.83 9.29
CA GLY A 66 22.99 5.45 10.48
C GLY A 66 23.20 4.43 11.60
N ASN A 67 23.48 4.91 12.81
CA ASN A 67 23.73 4.05 13.97
C ASN A 67 22.51 3.21 14.37
N ALA A 68 21.30 3.63 14.01
CA ALA A 68 20.05 2.93 14.30
C ALA A 68 19.64 1.89 13.23
N GLY A 69 20.51 1.66 12.24
CA GLY A 69 20.23 0.78 11.09
C GLY A 69 20.00 1.56 9.80
N THR A 70 19.47 0.86 8.79
CA THR A 70 19.09 1.45 7.50
C THR A 70 17.61 1.76 7.49
N THR A 71 17.24 2.95 7.05
CA THR A 71 15.87 3.31 6.71
C THR A 71 15.72 3.30 5.21
N LEU A 72 14.74 2.56 4.70
CA LEU A 72 14.30 2.63 3.31
C LEU A 72 13.03 3.50 3.24
N THR A 73 13.03 4.49 2.36
CA THR A 73 11.87 5.32 2.05
C THR A 73 11.53 5.19 0.56
N ILE A 74 10.25 5.00 0.24
CA ILE A 74 9.72 4.99 -1.11
C ILE A 74 8.55 5.99 -1.16
N LEU A 75 8.58 6.92 -2.10
CA LEU A 75 7.53 7.92 -2.32
C LEU A 75 7.10 7.87 -3.77
N GLY A 76 5.79 7.82 -4.01
CA GLY A 76 5.19 8.01 -5.33
C GLY A 76 4.09 9.06 -5.26
N THR A 77 4.11 10.03 -6.17
CA THR A 77 3.09 11.08 -6.30
C THR A 77 2.42 11.01 -7.67
N ASP A 78 1.09 11.15 -7.72
CA ASP A 78 0.33 11.20 -8.97
C ASP A 78 0.16 12.64 -9.50
N ALA A 79 -0.44 12.78 -10.69
CA ALA A 79 -0.64 14.08 -11.32
C ALA A 79 -1.65 14.99 -10.59
N SER A 80 -2.46 14.44 -9.68
CA SER A 80 -3.39 15.19 -8.84
C SER A 80 -2.75 15.68 -7.53
N GLY A 81 -1.50 15.26 -7.27
CA GLY A 81 -0.76 15.54 -6.05
C GLY A 81 -1.03 14.54 -4.93
N PHE A 82 -1.78 13.47 -5.18
CA PHE A 82 -1.95 12.40 -4.20
C PHE A 82 -0.66 11.61 -4.10
N ALA A 83 -0.34 11.13 -2.90
CA ALA A 83 0.93 10.47 -2.66
C ALA A 83 0.78 9.21 -1.81
N ILE A 84 1.59 8.20 -2.12
CA ILE A 84 1.86 7.05 -1.27
C ILE A 84 3.30 7.15 -0.81
N ASN A 85 3.52 7.08 0.50
CA ASN A 85 4.85 7.08 1.10
C ASN A 85 4.99 5.87 2.03
N LEU A 86 6.03 5.08 1.81
CA LEU A 86 6.35 3.85 2.52
C LEU A 86 7.71 4.03 3.20
N ILE A 87 7.78 3.70 4.49
CA ILE A 87 9.01 3.81 5.28
C ILE A 87 9.23 2.49 6.02
N ILE A 88 10.41 1.91 5.85
CA ILE A 88 10.88 0.74 6.59
C ILE A 88 12.12 1.16 7.37
N ASN A 89 11.99 1.36 8.67
CA ASN A 89 13.14 1.53 9.57
C ASN A 89 13.69 0.15 9.96
N GLY A 90 15.02 0.02 9.99
CA GLY A 90 15.65 -1.29 10.21
C GLY A 90 15.53 -2.20 8.99
N TYR A 91 15.58 -1.63 7.78
CA TYR A 91 15.58 -2.38 6.53
C TYR A 91 16.84 -3.27 6.41
N GLU A 92 16.63 -4.57 6.21
CA GLU A 92 17.70 -5.59 6.17
C GLU A 92 17.90 -6.21 4.76
N GLY A 93 17.06 -5.86 3.79
CA GLY A 93 17.14 -6.35 2.41
C GLY A 93 15.81 -6.86 1.86
N VAL A 94 15.88 -7.74 0.86
CA VAL A 94 14.73 -8.50 0.36
C VAL A 94 14.03 -9.21 1.53
N GLY A 95 12.71 -9.17 1.52
CA GLY A 95 11.90 -9.73 2.59
C GLY A 95 10.59 -8.97 2.79
N THR A 96 9.90 -9.37 3.85
CA THR A 96 8.55 -8.91 4.15
C THR A 96 8.52 -8.14 5.48
N TYR A 97 7.90 -6.97 5.45
CA TYR A 97 7.92 -6.00 6.53
C TYR A 97 6.48 -5.65 6.94
N ASP A 98 6.05 -6.17 8.10
CA ASP A 98 4.73 -5.91 8.65
C ASP A 98 4.56 -4.44 9.05
N ILE A 99 3.45 -3.82 8.65
CA ILE A 99 3.04 -2.50 9.13
C ILE A 99 2.20 -2.70 10.39
N GLY A 100 2.77 -2.38 11.56
CA GLY A 100 2.11 -2.57 12.86
C GLY A 100 2.38 -3.95 13.48
N GLY A 101 1.39 -4.50 14.20
CA GLY A 101 1.50 -5.77 14.93
C GLY A 101 2.25 -5.66 16.26
N GLU A 102 2.87 -6.76 16.69
CA GLU A 102 3.67 -6.81 17.94
C GLU A 102 4.93 -5.92 17.90
N ASN A 103 5.28 -5.43 16.70
CA ASN A 103 6.38 -4.51 16.49
C ASN A 103 5.90 -3.05 16.55
N LEU A 104 6.62 -2.28 17.38
CA LEU A 104 6.58 -0.82 17.45
C LEU A 104 6.72 -0.19 16.05
N VAL A 105 6.25 1.05 15.88
CA VAL A 105 6.17 1.89 14.66
C VAL A 105 7.49 2.00 13.83
N TYR A 106 8.04 0.89 13.38
CA TYR A 106 9.27 0.78 12.58
C TYR A 106 8.96 0.83 11.09
N VAL A 107 7.84 0.22 10.70
CA VAL A 107 7.33 0.25 9.34
C VAL A 107 6.08 1.11 9.33
N THR A 108 6.04 2.10 8.44
CA THR A 108 4.88 2.98 8.27
C THR A 108 4.53 3.16 6.80
N ALA A 109 3.25 3.37 6.55
CA ALA A 109 2.74 3.72 5.24
C ALA A 109 1.77 4.89 5.38
N THR A 110 1.78 5.81 4.43
CA THR A 110 0.85 6.93 4.40
C THR A 110 0.29 7.13 3.01
N TYR A 111 -1.01 7.44 2.94
CA TYR A 111 -1.67 7.97 1.76
C TYR A 111 -2.08 9.41 1.99
N VAL A 112 -1.77 10.30 1.06
CA VAL A 112 -2.05 11.73 1.15
C VAL A 112 -2.99 12.14 0.02
N GLU A 113 -4.10 12.79 0.37
CA GLU A 113 -5.00 13.47 -0.55
C GLU A 113 -4.72 14.96 -0.49
N VAL A 114 -3.98 15.48 -1.46
CA VAL A 114 -3.70 16.91 -1.55
C VAL A 114 -4.90 17.66 -2.14
N ASP A 115 -5.37 18.69 -1.45
CA ASP A 115 -6.27 19.68 -2.02
C ASP A 115 -5.44 20.81 -2.65
N ILE A 116 -5.22 20.72 -3.96
CA ILE A 116 -4.39 21.68 -4.71
C ILE A 116 -4.96 23.11 -4.68
N ASN A 117 -6.26 23.27 -4.44
CA ASN A 117 -6.92 24.57 -4.38
C ASN A 117 -6.91 25.15 -2.96
N ASN A 118 -6.85 24.30 -1.94
CA ASN A 118 -6.70 24.69 -0.55
C ASN A 118 -5.83 23.69 0.23
N PRO A 119 -4.49 23.86 0.22
CA PRO A 119 -3.58 22.89 0.84
C PRO A 119 -3.85 22.61 2.33
N MET A 120 -4.47 23.56 3.05
CA MET A 120 -4.86 23.39 4.45
C MET A 120 -5.98 22.35 4.67
N ASN A 121 -6.70 21.98 3.61
CA ASN A 121 -7.74 20.94 3.62
C ASN A 121 -7.23 19.57 3.18
N SER A 122 -5.93 19.42 2.88
CA SER A 122 -5.35 18.14 2.50
C SER A 122 -5.48 17.14 3.64
N LYS A 123 -5.65 15.86 3.29
CA LYS A 123 -5.81 14.78 4.28
C LYS A 123 -4.63 13.83 4.20
N THR A 124 -4.20 13.37 5.36
CA THR A 124 -3.18 12.34 5.47
C THR A 124 -3.78 11.17 6.24
N PHE A 125 -3.66 9.99 5.66
CA PHE A 125 -4.04 8.73 6.26
C PHE A 125 -2.76 7.95 6.57
N GLY A 126 -2.59 7.49 7.80
CA GLY A 126 -1.41 6.77 8.26
C GLY A 126 -1.69 5.36 8.75
N ALA A 127 -0.70 4.48 8.53
CA ALA A 127 -0.60 3.14 9.07
C ALA A 127 0.79 2.94 9.73
N PRO A 128 0.88 2.22 10.86
CA PRO A 128 -0.23 1.68 11.63
C PRO A 128 -1.01 2.79 12.35
N TYR A 129 -2.29 2.57 12.60
CA TYR A 129 -3.15 3.50 13.34
C TYR A 129 -3.64 2.93 14.69
N GLY A 130 -3.54 1.61 14.89
CA GLY A 130 -3.91 0.89 16.12
C GLY A 130 -2.68 0.38 16.88
N GLU A 131 -2.83 0.14 18.19
CA GLU A 131 -1.79 -0.53 18.98
C GLU A 131 -1.92 -2.05 18.81
N GLY A 132 -0.84 -2.72 18.40
CA GLY A 132 -0.79 -4.19 18.31
C GLY A 132 -1.50 -4.80 17.10
N GLU A 133 -2.18 -3.99 16.28
CA GLU A 133 -2.89 -4.45 15.09
C GLU A 133 -2.00 -4.41 13.86
N LEU A 134 -2.09 -5.45 13.04
CA LEU A 134 -1.42 -5.53 11.75
C LEU A 134 -2.27 -4.74 10.75
N ALA A 135 -1.71 -3.66 10.22
CA ALA A 135 -2.40 -2.72 9.32
C ALA A 135 -2.04 -2.93 7.84
N GLY A 136 -1.08 -3.80 7.55
CA GLY A 136 -0.62 -4.05 6.19
C GLY A 136 0.77 -4.66 6.16
N GLU A 137 1.34 -4.69 4.97
CA GLU A 137 2.64 -5.29 4.70
C GLU A 137 3.32 -4.57 3.54
N ILE A 138 4.65 -4.46 3.61
CA ILE A 138 5.49 -4.10 2.48
C ILE A 138 6.41 -5.29 2.20
N SER A 139 6.39 -5.81 0.98
CA SER A 139 7.26 -6.89 0.55
C SER A 139 8.24 -6.36 -0.48
N VAL A 140 9.54 -6.51 -0.21
CA VAL A 140 10.62 -6.12 -1.13
C VAL A 140 11.16 -7.39 -1.77
N SER A 141 10.90 -7.60 -3.06
CA SER A 141 11.28 -8.80 -3.81
C SER A 141 12.63 -8.67 -4.52
N GLU A 142 13.06 -7.44 -4.80
CA GLU A 142 14.32 -7.17 -5.48
C GLU A 142 14.98 -5.94 -4.86
N ASP A 143 16.27 -6.04 -4.56
CA ASP A 143 17.13 -4.94 -4.13
C ASP A 143 18.55 -5.16 -4.69
N GLU A 144 18.68 -4.91 -6.00
CA GLU A 144 19.91 -5.19 -6.73
C GLU A 144 20.27 -4.03 -7.63
N ASN A 145 21.57 -3.72 -7.76
CA ASN A 145 22.07 -2.68 -8.67
C ASN A 145 21.42 -1.30 -8.48
N GLY A 146 21.00 -0.98 -7.26
CA GLY A 146 20.30 0.28 -6.94
C GLY A 146 18.85 0.31 -7.43
N HIS A 147 18.25 -0.85 -7.69
CA HIS A 147 16.88 -1.00 -8.15
C HIS A 147 16.07 -1.79 -7.12
N LEU A 148 14.87 -1.28 -6.81
CA LEU A 148 13.95 -1.87 -5.85
C LEU A 148 12.66 -2.27 -6.54
N LYS A 149 12.20 -3.50 -6.29
CA LYS A 149 10.86 -3.97 -6.66
C LYS A 149 10.16 -4.61 -5.50
N GLY A 150 8.84 -4.56 -5.54
CA GLY A 150 8.04 -5.20 -4.52
C GLY A 150 6.59 -4.79 -4.56
N THR A 151 5.87 -5.30 -3.56
CA THR A 151 4.43 -5.12 -3.39
C THR A 151 4.11 -4.56 -2.02
N PHE A 152 2.91 -4.00 -1.89
CA PHE A 152 2.42 -3.53 -0.61
C PHE A 152 0.89 -3.53 -0.57
N TYR A 153 0.36 -3.62 0.63
CA TYR A 153 -1.03 -3.27 0.92
C TYR A 153 -1.09 -2.71 2.33
N PHE A 154 -2.02 -1.80 2.58
CA PHE A 154 -2.26 -1.31 3.93
C PHE A 154 -3.64 -0.67 4.05
N GLU A 155 -4.19 -0.72 5.25
CA GLU A 155 -5.29 0.12 5.67
C GLU A 155 -4.74 1.26 6.54
N ALA A 156 -5.11 2.49 6.20
CA ALA A 156 -4.68 3.68 6.91
C ALA A 156 -5.89 4.48 7.41
N SER A 157 -5.72 5.18 8.54
CA SER A 157 -6.74 6.08 9.08
C SER A 157 -6.25 7.52 9.14
N ASP A 158 -7.17 8.47 9.18
CA ASP A 158 -6.86 9.82 9.62
C ASP A 158 -6.45 9.85 11.10
N ASP A 159 -5.97 11.00 11.57
CA ASP A 159 -5.51 11.22 12.95
C ASP A 159 -6.62 11.00 13.99
N GLN A 160 -7.88 11.25 13.61
CA GLN A 160 -9.06 11.05 14.45
C GLN A 160 -9.66 9.65 14.37
N LYS A 161 -9.13 8.76 13.52
CA LYS A 161 -9.69 7.41 13.23
C LYS A 161 -11.17 7.47 12.81
N SER A 162 -11.54 8.54 12.13
CA SER A 162 -12.89 8.81 11.66
C SER A 162 -13.10 8.40 10.20
N ALA A 163 -12.01 8.27 9.44
CA ALA A 163 -12.01 7.86 8.05
C ALA A 163 -10.84 6.93 7.76
N PHE A 164 -11.07 5.99 6.83
CA PHE A 164 -10.11 4.97 6.45
C PHE A 164 -9.87 4.98 4.94
N ARG A 165 -8.71 4.47 4.54
CA ARG A 165 -8.31 4.22 3.16
C ARG A 165 -7.75 2.83 3.06
N ASN A 166 -8.34 2.00 2.21
CA ASN A 166 -7.83 0.68 1.92
C ASN A 166 -6.97 0.75 0.66
N VAL A 167 -5.66 0.58 0.83
CA VAL A 167 -4.68 0.56 -0.25
C VAL A 167 -4.33 -0.89 -0.56
N THR A 168 -4.67 -1.32 -1.76
CA THR A 168 -4.57 -2.71 -2.23
C THR A 168 -3.84 -2.78 -3.55
N ASP A 169 -3.44 -3.99 -3.97
CA ASP A 169 -2.73 -4.24 -5.23
C ASP A 169 -1.52 -3.30 -5.46
N GLY A 170 -0.86 -2.90 -4.36
CA GLY A 170 0.25 -1.97 -4.39
C GLY A 170 1.49 -2.63 -4.95
N SER A 171 2.20 -1.93 -5.84
CA SER A 171 3.54 -2.32 -6.27
C SER A 171 4.44 -1.12 -6.55
N PHE A 172 5.73 -1.31 -6.37
CA PHE A 172 6.75 -0.33 -6.69
C PHE A 172 7.85 -0.97 -7.53
N ASN A 173 8.40 -0.19 -8.45
CA ASN A 173 9.52 -0.58 -9.29
C ASN A 173 10.35 0.68 -9.53
N VAL A 174 11.37 0.91 -8.71
CA VAL A 174 11.98 2.24 -8.52
C VAL A 174 13.50 2.16 -8.39
N GLN A 175 14.18 3.24 -8.80
CA GLN A 175 15.63 3.38 -8.61
C GLN A 175 15.91 4.11 -7.30
N ILE A 176 16.88 3.62 -6.54
CA ILE A 176 17.41 4.31 -5.37
C ILE A 176 18.27 5.48 -5.84
N GLN A 177 18.05 6.66 -5.25
CA GLN A 177 18.80 7.89 -5.52
C GLN A 177 20.07 8.02 -4.67
#